data_AF-A0A5C7VQY1-F1
#
_entry.id   AF-A0A5C7VQY1-F1
#
_cell.length_a   1.000
_cell.length_b   1.000
_cell.length_c   1.000
_cell.angle_alpha   90.00
_cell.angle_beta   90.00
_cell.angle_gamma   90.00
#
_symmetry.space_group_name_H-M   'P 1'
#
loop_
_entity.id
_entity.type
_entity.pdbx_description
1 polymer ?
#
loop_
_entity_poly.entity_id
_entity_poly.type
_entity_poly.pdbx_seq_one_letter_code
_entity_poly.pdbx_strand_id
1 'polypeptide(L)'
;MIRAVLILLATCLLLSLSACATKKPEKKTPDAEDRTKILTPFEQLSLKSDAKTVFEDQGKFILLEGKKCMQRDNGAEPVTLLQWIEMPDYVDSGTVVLNGWDLRYLNQDREINSMRADITHSKLVKNTGSTVLVFEAKGTLEDQNRKDAFEFCVFYTALGYHSTAIDATIEEDHNGIESSIVQTENQGAVATLENTGHKGMLRKYDAVAIIPRGFDFQYTDTFECEWRLWPCQWGDRVDYRLLQVAYNLSQASAAPSLGGTPHWVTQTIFKDNNTHTHRIKTRAAQIRGRSVKLHGDFLALNPRTGKTDTCRKSIDGVVRTQTVRINELPYDYAIPMLTGWELVNECEHQRVQRAGIWIHDIRFDPRAGYLEYKVSSILRDQDGAPSFNSAHRITVLGLNRLSSSEKKRAPRFRLKIRE
;
A
#
# COMPACT_ATOMS: atom_id res chain seq x y z
N MET A 1 36.63 8.50 -64.32
CA MET A 1 36.75 8.09 -62.90
C MET A 1 35.51 8.42 -62.07
N ILE A 2 34.89 9.60 -62.18
CA ILE A 2 33.75 10.01 -61.31
C ILE A 2 32.47 9.15 -61.52
N ARG A 3 32.19 8.70 -62.75
CA ARG A 3 31.01 7.84 -63.03
C ARG A 3 31.13 6.42 -62.45
N ALA A 4 32.33 5.88 -62.32
CA ALA A 4 32.54 4.55 -61.76
C ALA A 4 32.34 4.53 -60.23
N VAL A 5 32.71 5.63 -59.56
CA VAL A 5 32.54 5.79 -58.10
C VAL A 5 31.07 5.93 -57.71
N LEU A 6 30.27 6.65 -58.52
CA LEU A 6 28.82 6.81 -58.29
C LEU A 6 28.05 5.48 -58.48
N ILE A 7 28.46 4.64 -59.42
CA ILE A 7 27.84 3.33 -59.64
C ILE A 7 28.19 2.36 -58.51
N LEU A 8 29.42 2.44 -57.96
CA LEU A 8 29.83 1.63 -56.81
C LEU A 8 29.08 2.02 -55.53
N LEU A 9 28.87 3.33 -55.31
CA LEU A 9 28.11 3.82 -54.16
C LEU A 9 26.62 3.45 -54.22
N ALA A 10 26.02 3.52 -55.41
CA ALA A 10 24.63 3.12 -55.61
C ALA A 10 24.43 1.60 -55.43
N THR A 11 25.39 0.77 -55.84
CA THR A 11 25.32 -0.69 -55.66
C THR A 11 25.57 -1.11 -54.20
N CYS A 12 26.43 -0.44 -53.44
CA CYS A 12 26.57 -0.67 -52.00
C CYS A 12 25.30 -0.29 -51.20
N LEU A 13 24.59 0.77 -51.60
CA LEU A 13 23.32 1.17 -50.96
C LEU A 13 22.16 0.19 -51.27
N LEU A 14 22.15 -0.43 -52.45
CA LEU A 14 21.14 -1.44 -52.80
C LEU A 14 21.39 -2.81 -52.13
N LEU A 15 22.65 -3.14 -51.84
CA LEU A 15 23.02 -4.35 -51.11
C LEU A 15 22.79 -4.25 -49.60
N SER A 16 22.85 -3.05 -49.00
CA SER A 16 22.53 -2.86 -47.57
C SER A 16 21.02 -2.85 -47.29
N LEU A 17 20.18 -2.54 -48.29
CA LEU A 17 18.72 -2.57 -48.17
C LEU A 17 18.10 -3.97 -48.36
N SER A 18 18.85 -4.95 -48.87
CA SER A 18 18.38 -6.32 -49.08
C SER A 18 18.70 -7.29 -47.91
N ALA A 19 19.42 -6.83 -46.88
CA ALA A 19 19.75 -7.63 -45.70
C ALA A 19 18.65 -7.66 -44.61
N CYS A 20 17.57 -6.88 -44.77
CA CYS A 20 16.42 -6.86 -43.85
C CYS A 20 15.15 -7.46 -44.48
N ALA A 21 15.26 -8.63 -45.11
CA ALA A 21 14.09 -9.31 -45.66
C ALA A 21 14.18 -10.85 -45.61
N THR A 22 14.64 -11.43 -44.49
CA THR A 22 14.38 -12.85 -44.18
C THR A 22 14.49 -13.11 -42.69
N LYS A 23 13.39 -12.92 -41.94
CA LYS A 23 13.14 -13.74 -40.74
C LYS A 23 12.16 -14.83 -41.15
N LYS A 24 12.64 -16.07 -41.25
CA LYS A 24 11.80 -17.25 -41.34
C LYS A 24 10.84 -17.26 -40.15
N PRO A 25 9.55 -17.58 -40.32
CA PRO A 25 8.67 -17.85 -39.20
C PRO A 25 9.15 -19.17 -38.57
N GLU A 26 9.80 -19.04 -37.42
CA GLU A 26 10.15 -20.18 -36.59
C GLU A 26 8.84 -20.80 -36.09
N LYS A 27 8.70 -22.09 -36.36
CA LYS A 27 7.52 -22.89 -36.07
C LYS A 27 7.36 -22.92 -34.55
N LYS A 28 6.35 -22.21 -34.03
CA LYS A 28 5.98 -22.25 -32.61
C LYS A 28 5.71 -23.70 -32.20
N THR A 29 6.57 -24.22 -31.33
CA THR A 29 6.27 -25.35 -30.46
C THR A 29 5.10 -24.93 -29.55
N PRO A 30 4.05 -25.75 -29.41
CA PRO A 30 2.95 -25.46 -28.50
C PRO A 30 3.38 -25.89 -27.10
N ASP A 31 3.94 -24.97 -26.32
CA ASP A 31 4.01 -25.05 -24.85
C ASP A 31 4.51 -23.72 -24.26
N ALA A 32 3.84 -22.62 -24.65
CA ALA A 32 4.01 -21.32 -24.03
C ALA A 32 2.63 -20.63 -23.92
N GLU A 33 1.63 -21.36 -23.41
CA GLU A 33 0.42 -20.78 -22.85
C GLU A 33 0.61 -20.65 -21.33
N ASP A 34 1.34 -19.60 -20.93
CA ASP A 34 0.99 -18.89 -19.69
C ASP A 34 1.38 -17.42 -19.83
N ARG A 35 0.76 -16.75 -20.81
CA ARG A 35 0.61 -15.30 -20.72
C ARG A 35 -0.62 -15.07 -19.86
N THR A 36 -0.40 -14.73 -18.59
CA THR A 36 -1.44 -14.29 -17.65
C THR A 36 -2.28 -13.19 -18.29
N LYS A 37 -3.41 -13.59 -18.87
CA LYS A 37 -4.39 -12.70 -19.50
C LYS A 37 -4.83 -11.67 -18.46
N ILE A 38 -4.74 -10.38 -18.80
CA ILE A 38 -5.31 -9.31 -17.96
C ILE A 38 -6.81 -9.58 -17.84
N LEU A 39 -7.24 -9.98 -16.64
CA LEU A 39 -8.63 -10.31 -16.38
C LEU A 39 -9.47 -9.04 -16.40
N THR A 40 -10.55 -9.07 -17.16
CA THR A 40 -11.58 -8.03 -17.12
C THR A 40 -12.16 -7.92 -15.70
N PRO A 41 -12.72 -6.75 -15.32
CA PRO A 41 -13.43 -6.60 -14.06
C PRO A 41 -14.34 -7.78 -13.75
N PHE A 42 -15.20 -8.18 -14.68
CA PHE A 42 -16.15 -9.30 -14.50
C PHE A 42 -15.46 -10.65 -14.29
N GLU A 43 -14.39 -10.96 -15.03
CA GLU A 43 -13.60 -12.19 -14.81
C GLU A 43 -12.89 -12.17 -13.44
N GLN A 44 -12.51 -11.00 -12.92
CA GLN A 44 -11.97 -10.90 -11.56
C GLN A 44 -13.02 -11.14 -10.48
N LEU A 45 -14.29 -10.84 -10.76
CA LEU A 45 -15.41 -11.04 -9.84
C LEU A 45 -15.89 -12.48 -9.77
N SER A 46 -15.69 -13.26 -10.83
CA SER A 46 -16.05 -14.69 -10.85
C SER A 46 -15.03 -15.57 -10.11
N LEU A 47 -13.84 -15.03 -9.78
CA LEU A 47 -12.85 -15.73 -8.98
C LEU A 47 -13.23 -15.68 -7.50
N LYS A 48 -13.38 -16.87 -6.91
CA LYS A 48 -13.62 -17.02 -5.47
C LYS A 48 -12.48 -16.37 -4.68
N SER A 49 -12.82 -15.67 -3.60
CA SER A 49 -11.84 -15.08 -2.71
C SER A 49 -11.01 -16.15 -2.00
N ASP A 50 -9.69 -16.01 -2.04
CA ASP A 50 -8.76 -16.80 -1.22
C ASP A 50 -8.58 -16.22 0.21
N ALA A 51 -9.49 -15.34 0.63
CA ALA A 51 -9.46 -14.76 1.98
C ALA A 51 -9.62 -15.87 3.03
N LYS A 52 -8.75 -15.85 4.02
CA LYS A 52 -8.72 -16.79 5.14
C LYS A 52 -9.38 -16.16 6.35
N THR A 53 -10.32 -16.87 6.96
CA THR A 53 -10.89 -16.47 8.25
C THR A 53 -9.82 -16.54 9.34
N VAL A 54 -9.51 -15.40 9.93
CA VAL A 54 -8.61 -15.27 11.08
C VAL A 54 -9.36 -15.60 12.37
N PHE A 55 -10.58 -15.07 12.50
CA PHE A 55 -11.42 -15.25 13.67
C PHE A 55 -12.89 -14.98 13.33
N GLU A 56 -13.80 -15.73 13.97
CA GLU A 56 -15.24 -15.51 13.87
C GLU A 56 -15.91 -15.72 15.25
N ASP A 57 -16.64 -14.71 15.74
CA ASP A 57 -17.65 -14.86 16.81
C ASP A 57 -19.01 -14.88 16.11
N GLN A 58 -19.50 -16.09 15.88
CA GLN A 58 -20.68 -16.37 15.07
C GLN A 58 -21.86 -15.47 15.46
N GLY A 59 -22.46 -14.81 14.48
CA GLY A 59 -23.58 -13.89 14.68
C GLY A 59 -23.18 -12.47 15.11
N LYS A 60 -21.89 -12.18 15.34
CA LYS A 60 -21.44 -10.89 15.87
C LYS A 60 -20.31 -10.26 15.07
N PHE A 61 -19.25 -11.01 14.79
CA PHE A 61 -18.01 -10.46 14.23
C PHE A 61 -17.26 -11.50 13.40
N ILE A 62 -16.65 -11.05 12.31
CA ILE A 62 -15.73 -11.86 11.49
C ILE A 62 -14.53 -11.01 11.08
N LEU A 63 -13.35 -11.63 11.11
CA LEU A 63 -12.09 -11.07 10.66
C LEU A 63 -11.46 -12.02 9.64
N LEU A 64 -11.10 -11.48 8.48
CA LEU A 64 -10.47 -12.22 7.39
C LEU A 64 -9.17 -11.52 6.98
N GLU A 65 -8.17 -12.30 6.61
CA GLU A 65 -6.95 -11.81 5.96
C GLU A 65 -6.88 -12.31 4.52
N GLY A 66 -6.34 -11.52 3.61
CA GLY A 66 -6.23 -11.91 2.21
C GLY A 66 -5.12 -11.18 1.45
N LYS A 67 -4.77 -11.75 0.30
CA LYS A 67 -3.80 -11.24 -0.65
C LYS A 67 -4.34 -11.41 -2.06
N LYS A 68 -4.15 -10.43 -2.93
CA LYS A 68 -4.41 -10.57 -4.37
C LYS A 68 -3.30 -9.90 -5.16
N CYS A 69 -2.83 -10.56 -6.22
CA CYS A 69 -1.84 -10.02 -7.14
C CYS A 69 -2.41 -9.90 -8.55
N MET A 70 -1.92 -8.92 -9.29
CA MET A 70 -2.16 -8.80 -10.71
C MET A 70 -0.95 -8.18 -11.40
N GLN A 71 -0.71 -8.64 -12.61
CA GLN A 71 0.35 -8.15 -13.48
C GLN A 71 -0.24 -7.27 -14.59
N ARG A 72 0.57 -6.33 -15.05
CA ARG A 72 0.29 -5.49 -16.21
C ARG A 72 1.50 -5.52 -17.13
N ASP A 73 1.25 -5.53 -18.43
CA ASP A 73 2.31 -5.58 -19.44
C ASP A 73 3.08 -4.26 -19.57
N ASN A 74 2.55 -3.15 -19.04
CA ASN A 74 3.16 -1.82 -19.08
C ASN A 74 2.65 -0.93 -17.94
N GLY A 75 3.39 0.15 -17.66
CA GLY A 75 3.07 1.18 -16.67
C GLY A 75 2.18 2.33 -17.19
N ALA A 76 1.55 2.20 -18.36
CA ALA A 76 0.77 3.33 -18.92
C ALA A 76 -0.53 3.61 -18.16
N GLU A 77 -1.08 2.58 -17.51
CA GLU A 77 -2.31 2.63 -16.73
C GLU A 77 -2.12 1.90 -15.39
N PRO A 78 -2.83 2.32 -14.33
CA PRO A 78 -2.80 1.61 -13.06
C PRO A 78 -3.38 0.20 -13.19
N VAL A 79 -2.80 -0.74 -12.43
CA VAL A 79 -3.45 -2.03 -12.16
C VAL A 79 -4.69 -1.76 -11.31
N THR A 80 -5.84 -2.29 -11.73
CA THR A 80 -7.08 -2.24 -10.95
C THR A 80 -7.51 -3.65 -10.56
N LEU A 81 -7.56 -3.88 -9.26
CA LEU A 81 -7.97 -5.13 -8.62
C LEU A 81 -9.37 -4.95 -8.04
N LEU A 82 -10.31 -5.79 -8.47
CA LEU A 82 -11.63 -5.90 -7.85
C LEU A 82 -11.71 -7.22 -7.08
N GLN A 83 -12.16 -7.15 -5.83
CA GLN A 83 -12.30 -8.34 -4.98
C GLN A 83 -13.62 -8.32 -4.22
N TRP A 84 -14.30 -9.46 -4.25
CA TRP A 84 -15.56 -9.71 -3.54
C TRP A 84 -15.31 -10.75 -2.47
N ILE A 85 -15.79 -10.50 -1.26
CA ILE A 85 -15.62 -11.39 -0.12
C ILE A 85 -17.02 -11.73 0.37
N GLU A 86 -17.36 -13.01 0.30
CA GLU A 86 -18.59 -13.52 0.91
C GLU A 86 -18.52 -13.32 2.41
N MET A 87 -19.54 -12.67 2.96
CA MET A 87 -19.68 -12.41 4.38
C MET A 87 -20.88 -13.19 4.90
N PRO A 88 -20.83 -13.67 6.17
CA PRO A 88 -21.99 -14.27 6.80
C PRO A 88 -23.21 -13.33 6.81
N ASP A 89 -24.42 -13.88 6.73
CA ASP A 89 -25.67 -13.10 6.62
C ASP A 89 -25.93 -12.14 7.80
N TYR A 90 -25.35 -12.42 8.97
CA TYR A 90 -25.46 -11.55 10.14
C TYR A 90 -24.69 -10.23 9.98
N VAL A 91 -23.69 -10.17 9.09
CA VAL A 91 -22.86 -8.99 8.89
C VAL A 91 -23.72 -7.88 8.26
N ASP A 92 -23.81 -6.74 8.92
CA ASP A 92 -24.52 -5.57 8.42
C ASP A 92 -23.66 -4.33 8.20
N SER A 93 -22.44 -4.36 8.73
CA SER A 93 -21.44 -3.33 8.57
C SER A 93 -20.09 -4.00 8.39
N GLY A 94 -19.26 -3.49 7.50
CA GLY A 94 -17.96 -4.09 7.22
C GLY A 94 -17.12 -3.25 6.28
N THR A 95 -15.81 -3.44 6.38
CA THR A 95 -14.83 -2.67 5.60
C THR A 95 -13.53 -3.46 5.46
N VAL A 96 -12.63 -2.91 4.65
CA VAL A 96 -11.29 -3.45 4.39
C VAL A 96 -10.23 -2.48 4.89
N VAL A 97 -9.17 -3.00 5.50
CA VAL A 97 -7.96 -2.27 5.86
C VAL A 97 -6.88 -2.60 4.84
N LEU A 98 -6.21 -1.58 4.28
CA LEU A 98 -4.99 -1.82 3.51
C LEU A 98 -3.86 -2.17 4.48
N ASN A 99 -3.49 -3.45 4.53
CA ASN A 99 -2.48 -3.97 5.45
C ASN A 99 -1.17 -4.35 4.76
N GLY A 100 -1.03 -3.98 3.49
CA GLY A 100 0.25 -4.06 2.80
C GLY A 100 0.14 -3.94 1.30
N TRP A 101 1.30 -3.77 0.69
CA TRP A 101 1.49 -3.63 -0.74
C TRP A 101 2.84 -4.20 -1.14
N ASP A 102 2.94 -4.68 -2.37
CA ASP A 102 4.17 -5.16 -2.99
C ASP A 102 4.11 -4.82 -4.47
N LEU A 103 5.06 -4.00 -4.93
CA LEU A 103 5.18 -3.51 -6.30
C LEU A 103 6.50 -3.99 -6.86
N ARG A 104 6.46 -4.59 -8.05
CA ARG A 104 7.63 -5.20 -8.69
C ARG A 104 7.65 -4.99 -10.20
N TYR A 105 8.73 -4.45 -10.74
CA TYR A 105 9.04 -4.57 -12.16
C TYR A 105 9.44 -6.02 -12.47
N LEU A 106 8.88 -6.58 -13.54
CA LEU A 106 9.05 -8.01 -13.85
C LEU A 106 10.38 -8.35 -14.50
N ASN A 107 10.94 -7.43 -15.28
CA ASN A 107 12.07 -7.73 -16.18
C ASN A 107 13.40 -7.12 -15.72
N GLN A 108 13.38 -5.92 -15.15
CA GLN A 108 14.58 -5.14 -14.82
C GLN A 108 14.28 -4.14 -13.71
N ASP A 109 15.32 -3.55 -13.12
CA ASP A 109 15.16 -2.40 -12.26
C ASP A 109 14.99 -1.11 -13.06
N ARG A 110 14.30 -0.13 -12.47
CA ARG A 110 14.05 1.17 -13.07
C ARG A 110 14.20 2.30 -12.07
N GLU A 111 14.39 3.49 -12.60
CA GLU A 111 14.14 4.72 -11.85
C GLU A 111 12.63 4.90 -11.76
N ILE A 112 12.15 5.53 -10.69
CA ILE A 112 10.73 5.65 -10.39
C ILE A 112 10.29 7.08 -10.66
N ASN A 113 9.16 7.19 -11.34
CA ASN A 113 8.39 8.41 -11.43
C ASN A 113 7.25 8.46 -10.41
N SER A 114 6.47 7.38 -10.33
CA SER A 114 5.32 7.29 -9.45
C SER A 114 5.16 5.91 -8.82
N MET A 115 4.64 5.90 -7.59
CA MET A 115 4.36 4.70 -6.81
C MET A 115 3.02 4.87 -6.09
N ARG A 116 2.10 3.93 -6.31
CA ARG A 116 0.77 3.97 -5.69
C ARG A 116 0.34 2.60 -5.20
N ALA A 117 -0.26 2.57 -4.02
CA ALA A 117 -1.10 1.48 -3.55
C ALA A 117 -2.29 2.07 -2.78
N ASP A 118 -3.51 1.87 -3.30
CA ASP A 118 -4.69 2.57 -2.81
C ASP A 118 -5.97 1.72 -2.92
N ILE A 119 -6.65 1.46 -1.80
CA ILE A 119 -8.02 0.94 -1.79
C ILE A 119 -8.95 2.13 -2.02
N THR A 120 -9.33 2.31 -3.28
CA THR A 120 -10.14 3.44 -3.76
C THR A 120 -11.61 3.32 -3.41
N HIS A 121 -12.13 2.10 -3.27
CA HIS A 121 -13.54 1.85 -2.97
C HIS A 121 -13.70 0.66 -2.04
N SER A 122 -14.63 0.73 -1.08
CA SER A 122 -14.97 -0.40 -0.20
C SER A 122 -16.42 -0.30 0.25
N LYS A 123 -17.23 -1.31 -0.08
CA LYS A 123 -18.67 -1.30 0.20
C LYS A 123 -19.19 -2.69 0.53
N LEU A 124 -19.99 -2.77 1.60
CA LEU A 124 -20.80 -3.95 1.88
C LEU A 124 -22.09 -3.87 1.04
N VAL A 125 -22.34 -4.92 0.27
CA VAL A 125 -23.53 -5.09 -0.57
C VAL A 125 -24.36 -6.22 0.01
N LYS A 126 -25.65 -5.95 0.23
CA LYS A 126 -26.62 -6.95 0.70
C LYS A 126 -27.66 -7.20 -0.36
N ASN A 127 -27.82 -8.47 -0.72
CA ASN A 127 -28.90 -8.97 -1.53
C ASN A 127 -29.69 -10.02 -0.75
N THR A 128 -30.88 -10.37 -1.22
CA THR A 128 -31.68 -11.46 -0.64
C THR A 128 -30.89 -12.76 -0.63
N GLY A 129 -30.43 -13.18 0.56
CA GLY A 129 -29.65 -14.41 0.75
C GLY A 129 -28.15 -14.30 0.44
N SER A 130 -27.59 -13.10 0.28
CA SER A 130 -26.12 -12.95 0.20
C SER A 130 -25.65 -11.60 0.74
N THR A 131 -24.59 -11.63 1.54
CA THR A 131 -23.86 -10.44 1.98
C THR A 131 -22.45 -10.50 1.42
N VAL A 132 -22.03 -9.46 0.70
CA VAL A 132 -20.72 -9.43 0.02
C VAL A 132 -20.02 -8.12 0.33
N LEU A 133 -18.79 -8.19 0.81
CA LEU A 133 -17.90 -7.02 0.90
C LEU A 133 -17.10 -6.90 -0.38
N VAL A 134 -17.29 -5.79 -1.09
CA VAL A 134 -16.62 -5.48 -2.36
C VAL A 134 -15.61 -4.37 -2.14
N PHE A 135 -14.40 -4.52 -2.67
CA PHE A 135 -13.44 -3.42 -2.71
C PHE A 135 -12.67 -3.36 -4.03
N GLU A 136 -12.22 -2.16 -4.35
CA GLU A 136 -11.32 -1.85 -5.46
C GLU A 136 -9.98 -1.39 -4.91
N ALA A 137 -8.88 -1.98 -5.40
CA ALA A 137 -7.53 -1.54 -5.12
C ALA A 137 -6.81 -1.16 -6.41
N LYS A 138 -6.06 -0.06 -6.38
CA LYS A 138 -5.23 0.42 -7.49
C LYS A 138 -3.77 0.40 -7.13
N GLY A 139 -2.96 -0.11 -8.05
CA GLY A 139 -1.50 -0.14 -7.96
C GLY A 139 -0.87 0.55 -9.15
N THR A 140 0.15 1.37 -8.90
CA THR A 140 0.94 2.03 -9.95
C THR A 140 2.42 1.89 -9.61
N LEU A 141 3.20 1.52 -10.62
CA LEU A 141 4.66 1.60 -10.59
C LEU A 141 5.09 2.10 -11.97
N GLU A 142 5.45 3.38 -12.04
CA GLU A 142 5.76 4.05 -13.31
C GLU A 142 7.20 4.50 -13.38
N ASP A 143 7.79 4.31 -14.56
CA ASP A 143 9.03 4.91 -15.05
C ASP A 143 8.74 5.81 -16.26
N GLN A 144 9.77 6.48 -16.77
CA GLN A 144 9.77 7.50 -17.82
C GLN A 144 9.12 7.01 -19.10
N ASN A 145 9.36 5.75 -19.47
CA ASN A 145 8.88 5.20 -20.72
C ASN A 145 7.50 4.53 -20.57
N ARG A 146 7.12 4.12 -19.35
CA ARG A 146 5.86 3.44 -19.00
C ARG A 146 5.60 2.17 -19.82
N LYS A 147 6.65 1.51 -20.32
CA LYS A 147 6.57 0.28 -21.14
C LYS A 147 6.90 -0.96 -20.34
N ASP A 148 7.47 -0.81 -19.15
CA ASP A 148 7.88 -1.95 -18.35
C ASP A 148 6.69 -2.62 -17.67
N ALA A 149 6.67 -3.94 -17.75
CA ALA A 149 5.67 -4.77 -17.10
C ALA A 149 5.93 -4.79 -15.58
N PHE A 150 4.86 -4.73 -14.81
CA PHE A 150 4.93 -4.73 -13.35
C PHE A 150 3.83 -5.59 -12.73
N GLU A 151 4.07 -6.00 -11.48
CA GLU A 151 3.15 -6.71 -10.63
C GLU A 151 2.77 -5.85 -9.44
N PHE A 152 1.49 -5.84 -9.10
CA PHE A 152 0.96 -5.27 -7.87
C PHE A 152 0.27 -6.35 -7.06
N CYS A 153 0.71 -6.53 -5.82
CA CYS A 153 -0.01 -7.31 -4.82
C CYS A 153 -0.56 -6.41 -3.72
N VAL A 154 -1.85 -6.54 -3.44
CA VAL A 154 -2.52 -5.93 -2.29
C VAL A 154 -2.66 -6.95 -1.17
N PHE A 155 -2.32 -6.55 0.05
CA PHE A 155 -2.55 -7.31 1.27
C PHE A 155 -3.57 -6.58 2.12
N TYR A 156 -4.59 -7.29 2.56
CA TYR A 156 -5.74 -6.66 3.19
C TYR A 156 -6.27 -7.47 4.36
N THR A 157 -6.95 -6.77 5.25
CA THR A 157 -7.73 -7.37 6.32
C THR A 157 -9.17 -6.88 6.20
N ALA A 158 -10.09 -7.81 6.00
CA ALA A 158 -11.51 -7.51 5.93
C ALA A 158 -12.15 -7.80 7.29
N LEU A 159 -13.00 -6.89 7.74
CA LEU A 159 -13.76 -7.04 8.98
C LEU A 159 -15.25 -6.82 8.71
N GLY A 160 -16.08 -7.63 9.36
CA GLY A 160 -17.54 -7.54 9.28
C GLY A 160 -18.14 -7.75 10.66
N TYR A 161 -19.23 -7.05 10.94
CA TYR A 161 -19.93 -7.16 12.22
C TYR A 161 -21.43 -6.91 12.09
N HIS A 162 -22.14 -7.33 13.13
CA HIS A 162 -23.55 -7.03 13.33
C HIS A 162 -23.67 -5.77 14.23
N SER A 163 -24.26 -4.71 13.70
CA SER A 163 -24.35 -3.38 14.32
C SER A 163 -25.07 -3.38 15.68
N THR A 164 -25.93 -4.36 15.94
CA THR A 164 -26.60 -4.50 17.25
C THR A 164 -25.67 -5.06 18.34
N ALA A 165 -24.58 -5.74 17.95
CA ALA A 165 -23.57 -6.26 18.87
C ALA A 165 -22.38 -5.31 19.06
N ILE A 166 -22.08 -4.49 18.05
CA ILE A 166 -20.94 -3.56 18.02
C ILE A 166 -21.43 -2.18 17.56
N ASP A 167 -21.37 -1.19 18.45
CA ASP A 167 -21.65 0.22 18.11
C ASP A 167 -20.43 0.83 17.42
N ALA A 168 -20.33 0.55 16.12
CA ALA A 168 -19.37 1.13 15.22
C ALA A 168 -20.01 1.45 13.86
N THR A 169 -19.71 2.61 13.31
CA THR A 169 -20.18 3.08 12.01
C THR A 169 -18.98 3.48 11.18
N ILE A 170 -18.88 2.91 9.97
CA ILE A 170 -17.91 3.34 8.95
C ILE A 170 -18.54 4.53 8.22
N GLU A 171 -17.81 5.63 8.09
CA GLU A 171 -18.32 6.81 7.39
C GLU A 171 -18.68 6.45 5.93
N GLU A 172 -19.83 6.93 5.45
CA GLU A 172 -20.48 6.48 4.21
C GLU A 172 -19.73 6.84 2.92
N ASP A 173 -18.64 7.61 3.02
CA ASP A 173 -17.75 7.79 1.89
C ASP A 173 -17.00 6.48 1.61
N HIS A 174 -17.63 5.64 0.79
CA HIS A 174 -17.06 4.41 0.27
C HIS A 174 -15.73 4.64 -0.45
N ASN A 175 -15.49 5.87 -0.91
CA ASN A 175 -14.27 6.26 -1.58
C ASN A 175 -13.18 6.65 -0.58
N GLY A 176 -13.53 6.90 0.68
CA GLY A 176 -12.64 7.41 1.71
C GLY A 176 -12.20 8.86 1.46
N ILE A 177 -11.60 9.43 2.49
CA ILE A 177 -11.13 10.82 2.53
C ILE A 177 -9.76 10.88 1.88
N GLU A 178 -9.71 11.55 0.73
CA GLU A 178 -8.47 11.86 0.02
C GLU A 178 -7.92 13.21 0.48
N SER A 179 -6.61 13.24 0.72
CA SER A 179 -5.87 14.48 0.96
C SER A 179 -4.62 14.49 0.09
N SER A 180 -4.26 15.67 -0.40
CA SER A 180 -3.13 15.82 -1.30
C SER A 180 -2.35 17.09 -1.05
N ILE A 181 -1.03 17.02 -1.24
CA ILE A 181 -0.12 18.15 -1.14
C ILE A 181 0.95 18.04 -2.23
N VAL A 182 1.49 19.18 -2.64
CA VAL A 182 2.74 19.26 -3.42
C VAL A 182 3.83 19.68 -2.46
N GLN A 183 4.82 18.81 -2.26
CA GLN A 183 6.03 19.10 -1.50
C GLN A 183 7.06 19.68 -2.45
N THR A 184 7.57 20.87 -2.14
CA THR A 184 8.63 21.54 -2.89
C THR A 184 10.00 21.25 -2.28
N GLU A 185 11.07 21.40 -3.07
CA GLU A 185 12.46 21.14 -2.65
C GLU A 185 12.86 21.92 -1.39
N ASN A 186 12.36 23.15 -1.26
CA ASN A 186 12.67 24.06 -0.15
C ASN A 186 11.95 23.71 1.17
N GLN A 187 10.94 22.84 1.14
CA GLN A 187 10.17 22.44 2.33
C GLN A 187 10.78 21.25 3.08
N GLY A 188 11.89 20.71 2.58
CA GLY A 188 12.56 19.53 3.14
C GLY A 188 11.92 18.21 2.69
N ALA A 189 12.45 17.11 3.18
CA ALA A 189 12.08 15.76 2.72
C ALA A 189 10.81 15.18 3.35
N VAL A 190 10.37 15.71 4.50
CA VAL A 190 9.15 15.24 5.18
C VAL A 190 7.99 16.12 4.75
N ALA A 191 7.01 15.52 4.09
CA ALA A 191 5.73 16.15 3.85
C ALA A 191 4.75 15.82 4.97
N THR A 192 3.91 16.78 5.35
CA THR A 192 2.90 16.63 6.41
C THR A 192 1.53 17.03 5.85
N LEU A 193 0.58 16.10 5.91
CA LEU A 193 -0.81 16.29 5.50
C LEU A 193 -1.69 16.28 6.74
N GLU A 194 -2.20 17.45 7.12
CA GLU A 194 -3.17 17.59 8.19
C GLU A 194 -4.59 17.35 7.67
N ASN A 195 -5.36 16.57 8.39
CA ASN A 195 -6.73 16.23 8.01
C ASN A 195 -7.68 16.47 9.19
N THR A 196 -8.83 17.03 8.86
CA THR A 196 -9.93 17.24 9.80
C THR A 196 -11.20 16.60 9.25
N GLY A 197 -11.91 15.85 10.10
CA GLY A 197 -13.23 15.34 9.73
C GLY A 197 -14.33 16.37 9.93
N HIS A 198 -15.57 15.91 9.85
CA HIS A 198 -16.74 16.77 10.00
C HIS A 198 -16.91 17.28 11.45
N LYS A 199 -17.30 18.55 11.60
CA LYS A 199 -17.60 19.14 12.91
C LYS A 199 -18.80 18.44 13.55
N GLY A 200 -18.71 18.13 14.85
CA GLY A 200 -19.78 17.44 15.59
C GLY A 200 -19.91 15.95 15.29
N MET A 201 -18.95 15.35 14.58
CA MET A 201 -18.93 13.92 14.26
C MET A 201 -18.80 13.02 15.48
N LEU A 202 -18.09 13.49 16.52
CA LEU A 202 -17.88 12.75 17.76
C LEU A 202 -18.86 13.23 18.84
N ARG A 203 -19.68 12.32 19.35
CA ARG A 203 -20.44 12.54 20.59
C ARG A 203 -19.54 12.32 21.80
N LYS A 204 -20.02 12.72 22.98
CA LYS A 204 -19.29 12.65 24.27
C LYS A 204 -18.61 11.31 24.59
N TYR A 205 -19.10 10.19 24.03
CA TYR A 205 -18.61 8.83 24.31
C TYR A 205 -18.09 8.09 23.07
N ASP A 206 -18.07 8.74 21.90
CA ASP A 206 -17.61 8.10 20.67
C ASP A 206 -16.08 8.17 20.60
N ALA A 207 -15.45 7.05 20.25
CA ALA A 207 -14.08 7.06 19.74
C ALA A 207 -14.12 6.99 18.22
N VAL A 208 -13.03 7.40 17.58
CA VAL A 208 -12.82 7.29 16.15
C VAL A 208 -11.47 6.65 15.89
N ALA A 209 -11.42 5.83 14.86
CA ALA A 209 -10.20 5.27 14.32
C ALA A 209 -10.11 5.58 12.83
N ILE A 210 -8.90 5.90 12.39
CA ILE A 210 -8.59 6.18 11.00
C ILE A 210 -8.00 4.91 10.39
N ILE A 211 -8.68 4.39 9.37
CA ILE A 211 -8.31 3.18 8.65
C ILE A 211 -7.43 3.60 7.47
N PRO A 212 -6.17 3.12 7.36
CA PRO A 212 -5.33 3.41 6.21
C PRO A 212 -5.94 2.77 4.95
N ARG A 213 -6.09 3.57 3.88
CA ARG A 213 -6.58 3.10 2.58
C ARG A 213 -5.52 3.15 1.50
N GLY A 214 -4.59 4.09 1.56
CA GLY A 214 -3.56 4.16 0.53
C GLY A 214 -2.71 5.41 0.51
N PHE A 215 -1.77 5.38 -0.43
CA PHE A 215 -0.88 6.48 -0.78
C PHE A 215 -0.65 6.50 -2.30
N ASP A 216 -0.24 7.66 -2.80
CA ASP A 216 0.14 7.94 -4.18
C ASP A 216 1.28 8.96 -4.15
N PHE A 217 2.48 8.52 -4.55
CA PHE A 217 3.65 9.36 -4.68
C PHE A 217 3.95 9.57 -6.16
N GLN A 218 4.16 10.81 -6.57
CA GLN A 218 4.44 11.15 -7.95
C GLN A 218 5.41 12.33 -8.04
N TYR A 219 6.56 12.16 -8.66
CA TYR A 219 7.43 13.28 -8.99
C TYR A 219 6.73 14.20 -10.00
N THR A 220 6.90 15.51 -9.83
CA THR A 220 6.29 16.48 -10.76
C THR A 220 6.89 16.34 -12.16
N ASP A 221 6.23 16.95 -13.15
CA ASP A 221 6.62 16.87 -14.56
C ASP A 221 7.85 17.75 -14.85
N THR A 222 9.01 17.38 -14.30
CA THR A 222 10.31 17.93 -14.69
C THR A 222 10.82 17.18 -15.91
N PHE A 223 11.39 17.90 -16.87
CA PHE A 223 11.90 17.33 -18.12
C PHE A 223 13.36 17.74 -18.35
N GLU A 224 14.20 16.84 -18.88
CA GLU A 224 15.63 17.12 -19.14
C GLU A 224 15.86 18.10 -20.32
N CYS A 225 14.82 18.37 -21.10
CA CYS A 225 14.88 19.12 -22.35
C CYS A 225 14.64 20.63 -22.23
N GLU A 226 14.57 21.20 -21.00
CA GLU A 226 14.31 22.63 -20.78
C GLU A 226 15.26 23.57 -21.56
N TRP A 227 16.44 23.10 -21.98
CA TRP A 227 17.44 23.87 -22.74
C TRP A 227 17.53 23.52 -24.24
N ARG A 228 16.56 22.79 -24.80
CA ARG A 228 16.57 22.38 -26.23
C ARG A 228 15.67 23.27 -27.10
N LEU A 229 16.06 23.42 -28.37
CA LEU A 229 15.28 24.11 -29.42
C LEU A 229 13.96 23.40 -29.79
N TRP A 230 13.76 22.15 -29.37
CA TRP A 230 12.60 21.33 -29.71
C TRP A 230 11.67 21.16 -28.49
N PRO A 231 10.35 21.04 -28.68
CA PRO A 231 9.41 20.83 -27.58
C PRO A 231 9.75 19.56 -26.80
N CYS A 232 9.63 19.65 -25.48
CA CYS A 232 9.76 18.50 -24.59
C CYS A 232 8.72 17.42 -24.93
N GLN A 233 9.18 16.17 -25.02
CA GLN A 233 8.34 15.01 -25.22
C GLN A 233 8.12 14.29 -23.89
N TRP A 234 7.05 13.49 -23.80
CA TRP A 234 6.80 12.66 -22.61
C TRP A 234 7.96 11.73 -22.26
N GLY A 235 8.75 11.30 -23.26
CA GLY A 235 9.95 10.50 -23.05
C GLY A 235 11.16 11.27 -22.50
N ASP A 236 11.06 12.58 -22.32
CA ASP A 236 12.12 13.43 -21.74
C ASP A 236 11.90 13.71 -20.23
N ARG A 237 10.87 13.10 -19.61
CA ARG A 237 10.53 13.31 -18.18
C ARG A 237 11.62 12.73 -17.29
N VAL A 238 11.97 13.40 -16.20
CA VAL A 238 12.98 12.92 -15.26
C VAL A 238 12.38 11.86 -14.34
N ASP A 239 13.05 10.72 -14.25
CA ASP A 239 12.82 9.74 -13.20
C ASP A 239 13.92 9.82 -12.15
N TYR A 240 13.63 9.29 -10.96
CA TYR A 240 14.57 9.33 -9.86
C TYR A 240 14.81 7.93 -9.30
N ARG A 241 16.06 7.68 -8.92
CA ARG A 241 16.41 6.55 -8.07
C ARG A 241 15.79 6.75 -6.69
N LEU A 242 15.50 5.66 -5.99
CA LEU A 242 14.91 5.74 -4.67
C LEU A 242 15.97 5.59 -3.59
N LEU A 243 16.04 6.53 -2.65
CA LEU A 243 16.79 6.35 -1.39
C LEU A 243 15.86 5.94 -0.25
N GLN A 244 14.72 6.62 -0.15
CA GLN A 244 13.82 6.49 0.99
C GLN A 244 12.37 6.71 0.56
N VAL A 245 11.49 5.81 0.99
CA VAL A 245 10.05 5.96 0.91
C VAL A 245 9.42 5.62 2.25
N ALA A 246 8.52 6.47 2.73
CA ALA A 246 7.88 6.28 4.01
C ALA A 246 6.46 6.87 4.04
N TYR A 247 5.63 6.28 4.89
CA TYR A 247 4.28 6.71 5.19
C TYR A 247 4.03 6.52 6.68
N ASN A 248 3.40 7.49 7.35
CA ASN A 248 3.06 7.40 8.76
C ASN A 248 1.76 8.15 9.03
N LEU A 249 0.69 7.40 9.25
CA LEU A 249 -0.61 7.88 9.69
C LEU A 249 -0.62 7.95 11.22
N SER A 250 -0.54 9.17 11.75
CA SER A 250 -0.62 9.44 13.18
C SER A 250 -2.02 9.83 13.62
N GLN A 251 -2.55 9.08 14.59
CA GLN A 251 -3.93 9.19 15.07
C GLN A 251 -3.99 9.54 16.57
N ALA A 252 -2.87 10.04 17.14
CA ALA A 252 -2.72 10.28 18.57
C ALA A 252 -3.73 11.29 19.16
N SER A 253 -4.46 12.02 18.32
CA SER A 253 -5.44 13.05 18.68
C SER A 253 -6.87 12.73 18.22
N ALA A 254 -7.24 11.45 18.12
CA ALA A 254 -8.65 11.02 18.03
C ALA A 254 -9.46 11.21 19.33
N ALA A 255 -8.98 12.04 20.27
CA ALA A 255 -9.78 12.54 21.38
C ALA A 255 -10.68 13.67 20.84
N PRO A 256 -11.97 13.72 21.21
CA PRO A 256 -12.85 14.77 20.74
C PRO A 256 -12.27 16.13 21.11
N SER A 257 -11.93 16.93 20.09
CA SER A 257 -11.72 18.36 20.27
C SER A 257 -12.95 18.97 20.95
N LEU A 258 -12.85 20.17 21.53
CA LEU A 258 -14.00 20.88 22.13
C LEU A 258 -15.24 20.97 21.19
N GLY A 259 -15.06 20.80 19.88
CA GLY A 259 -16.12 20.74 18.86
C GLY A 259 -16.46 19.34 18.30
N GLY A 260 -15.89 18.26 18.85
CA GLY A 260 -16.15 16.88 18.42
C GLY A 260 -15.63 16.54 17.01
N THR A 261 -14.60 17.25 16.54
CA THR A 261 -14.00 17.03 15.21
C THR A 261 -12.78 16.10 15.33
N PRO A 262 -12.70 15.00 14.55
CA PRO A 262 -11.51 14.15 14.51
C PRO A 262 -10.40 14.85 13.72
N HIS A 263 -9.16 14.71 14.20
CA HIS A 263 -7.97 15.23 13.55
C HIS A 263 -6.91 14.13 13.45
N TRP A 264 -6.29 14.00 12.29
CA TRP A 264 -5.16 13.10 12.08
C TRP A 264 -4.15 13.72 11.13
N VAL A 265 -2.93 13.23 11.24
CA VAL A 265 -1.80 13.74 10.46
C VAL A 265 -1.16 12.58 9.75
N THR A 266 -0.92 12.74 8.45
CA THR A 266 -0.12 11.79 7.68
C THR A 266 1.21 12.44 7.34
N GLN A 267 2.31 11.78 7.69
CA GLN A 267 3.65 12.20 7.30
C GLN A 267 4.20 11.22 6.25
N THR A 268 4.91 11.74 5.25
CA THR A 268 5.47 10.92 4.18
C THR A 268 6.87 11.38 3.80
N ILE A 269 7.65 10.46 3.25
CA ILE A 269 8.95 10.74 2.63
C ILE A 269 8.97 10.04 1.27
N PHE A 270 9.41 10.73 0.23
CA PHE A 270 9.66 10.14 -1.09
C PHE A 270 10.82 10.88 -1.75
N LYS A 271 12.02 10.29 -1.71
CA LYS A 271 13.25 10.99 -2.13
C LYS A 271 14.36 10.07 -2.62
N ASP A 272 15.29 10.68 -3.37
CA ASP A 272 16.58 10.13 -3.74
C ASP A 272 17.68 10.69 -2.79
N ASN A 273 18.90 10.95 -3.25
CA ASN A 273 19.92 11.61 -2.42
C ASN A 273 19.55 13.06 -2.06
N ASN A 274 18.75 13.72 -2.88
CA ASN A 274 18.27 15.09 -2.75
C ASN A 274 16.77 15.11 -2.41
N THR A 275 16.20 16.31 -2.27
CA THR A 275 14.75 16.51 -2.20
C THR A 275 14.29 17.04 -3.54
N HIS A 276 13.27 16.43 -4.13
CA HIS A 276 12.67 16.86 -5.38
C HIS A 276 11.23 17.30 -5.14
N THR A 277 10.72 18.15 -6.02
CA THR A 277 9.29 18.49 -6.00
C THR A 277 8.47 17.25 -6.36
N HIS A 278 7.51 16.90 -5.50
CA HIS A 278 6.65 15.74 -5.71
C HIS A 278 5.26 15.96 -5.12
N ARG A 279 4.29 15.29 -5.72
CA ARG A 279 2.90 15.27 -5.29
C ARG A 279 2.66 14.03 -4.44
N ILE A 280 1.96 14.22 -3.34
CA ILE A 280 1.53 13.15 -2.45
C ILE A 280 0.01 13.17 -2.42
N LYS A 281 -0.63 12.01 -2.55
CA LYS A 281 -1.98 11.77 -2.03
C LYS A 281 -1.95 10.71 -0.97
N THR A 282 -2.85 10.84 -0.01
CA THR A 282 -3.14 9.80 0.99
C THR A 282 -4.64 9.61 1.05
N ARG A 283 -5.07 8.37 1.27
CA ARG A 283 -6.47 8.03 1.47
C ARG A 283 -6.65 7.35 2.80
N ALA A 284 -7.72 7.71 3.48
CA ALA A 284 -8.12 7.07 4.72
C ALA A 284 -9.64 6.87 4.77
N ALA A 285 -10.10 5.97 5.63
CA ALA A 285 -11.51 5.89 6.01
C ALA A 285 -11.64 6.07 7.53
N GLN A 286 -12.84 6.34 8.01
CA GLN A 286 -13.10 6.50 9.44
C GLN A 286 -14.07 5.44 9.93
N ILE A 287 -13.80 4.91 11.11
CA ILE A 287 -14.75 4.10 11.88
C ILE A 287 -14.94 4.74 13.24
N ARG A 288 -16.19 5.00 13.63
CA ARG A 288 -16.52 5.68 14.90
C ARG A 288 -17.58 4.93 15.68
N GLY A 289 -17.63 5.14 16.99
CA GLY A 289 -18.71 4.66 17.86
C GLY A 289 -18.22 4.28 19.24
N ARG A 290 -19.13 3.88 20.13
CA ARG A 290 -18.80 3.55 21.53
C ARG A 290 -17.96 2.28 21.64
N SER A 291 -18.10 1.37 20.68
CA SER A 291 -17.34 0.11 20.63
C SER A 291 -15.91 0.28 20.12
N VAL A 292 -15.61 1.36 19.39
CA VAL A 292 -14.29 1.62 18.81
C VAL A 292 -13.28 1.96 19.89
N LYS A 293 -12.08 1.39 19.81
CA LYS A 293 -10.92 1.67 20.66
C LYS A 293 -9.66 1.63 19.81
N LEU A 294 -8.62 2.31 20.27
CA LEU A 294 -7.31 2.33 19.62
C LEU A 294 -6.23 1.97 20.62
N HIS A 295 -5.30 1.12 20.19
CA HIS A 295 -4.00 0.97 20.80
C HIS A 295 -2.96 1.30 19.73
N GLY A 296 -2.40 2.51 19.81
CA GLY A 296 -1.42 3.00 18.85
C GLY A 296 -0.01 2.98 19.43
N ASP A 297 0.95 2.64 18.58
CA ASP A 297 2.37 2.89 18.80
C ASP A 297 2.78 4.23 18.13
N PHE A 298 4.03 4.67 18.26
CA PHE A 298 4.59 5.85 17.58
C PHE A 298 5.78 5.46 16.68
N LEU A 299 5.80 6.00 15.47
CA LEU A 299 6.95 5.90 14.56
C LEU A 299 7.43 7.31 14.20
N ALA A 300 8.69 7.59 14.52
CA ALA A 300 9.36 8.82 14.09
C ALA A 300 9.95 8.61 12.70
N LEU A 301 9.55 9.43 11.73
CA LEU A 301 10.18 9.45 10.41
C LEU A 301 11.43 10.33 10.46
N ASN A 302 12.59 9.73 10.13
CA ASN A 302 13.87 10.43 10.13
C ASN A 302 14.44 10.42 8.70
N PRO A 303 14.41 11.57 7.98
CA PRO A 303 14.98 11.65 6.65
C PRO A 303 16.46 11.29 6.64
N ARG A 304 16.84 10.42 5.72
CA ARG A 304 18.24 10.04 5.55
C ARG A 304 19.02 11.16 4.86
N THR A 305 20.21 11.42 5.37
CA THR A 305 21.19 12.34 4.81
C THR A 305 22.29 11.56 4.09
N GLY A 306 22.50 11.88 2.81
CA GLY A 306 23.71 11.55 2.06
C GLY A 306 24.04 10.07 1.87
N LYS A 307 25.25 9.84 1.35
CA LYS A 307 25.89 8.53 1.20
C LYS A 307 26.54 8.10 2.51
N THR A 308 26.42 6.82 2.85
CA THR A 308 27.22 6.21 3.92
C THR A 308 28.35 5.37 3.33
N ASP A 309 29.57 5.60 3.82
CA ASP A 309 30.78 4.91 3.31
C ASP A 309 30.87 3.43 3.71
N THR A 310 30.13 3.03 4.76
CA THR A 310 30.09 1.65 5.25
C THR A 310 28.69 1.07 5.06
N CYS A 311 28.56 0.14 4.11
CA CYS A 311 27.32 -0.59 3.87
C CYS A 311 27.53 -2.08 3.83
N ARG A 312 26.46 -2.83 4.14
CA ARG A 312 26.45 -4.26 3.87
C ARG A 312 26.29 -4.46 2.37
N LYS A 313 27.36 -4.91 1.73
CA LYS A 313 27.34 -5.46 0.36
C LYS A 313 26.84 -6.92 0.33
N SER A 314 26.06 -7.34 1.33
CA SER A 314 25.42 -8.65 1.30
C SER A 314 24.31 -8.64 0.25
N ILE A 315 24.17 -9.75 -0.46
CA ILE A 315 23.07 -10.02 -1.40
C ILE A 315 21.84 -10.33 -0.54
N ASP A 316 21.31 -9.31 0.15
CA ASP A 316 20.19 -9.42 1.08
C ASP A 316 18.88 -8.91 0.45
N GLY A 317 18.79 -8.88 -0.89
CA GLY A 317 17.58 -8.62 -1.67
C GLY A 317 16.46 -9.66 -1.51
N VAL A 318 16.28 -10.15 -0.28
CA VAL A 318 15.34 -11.14 0.21
C VAL A 318 14.30 -10.43 1.08
N VAL A 319 13.10 -10.99 1.12
CA VAL A 319 12.04 -10.52 2.02
C VAL A 319 12.49 -10.69 3.47
N ARG A 320 12.41 -9.61 4.25
CA ARG A 320 12.68 -9.64 5.69
C ARG A 320 11.37 -9.77 6.44
N THR A 321 11.28 -10.74 7.34
CA THR A 321 10.06 -10.99 8.11
C THR A 321 10.32 -10.87 9.60
N GLN A 322 9.47 -10.12 10.29
CA GLN A 322 9.46 -9.98 11.74
C GLN A 322 8.14 -10.49 12.31
N THR A 323 8.19 -11.31 13.35
CA THR A 323 6.99 -11.76 14.07
C THR A 323 6.73 -10.81 15.23
N VAL A 324 5.51 -10.29 15.34
CA VAL A 324 5.08 -9.41 16.41
C VAL A 324 3.97 -10.08 17.19
N ARG A 325 4.04 -9.99 18.51
CA ARG A 325 3.02 -10.50 19.42
C ARG A 325 2.67 -9.44 20.45
N ILE A 326 1.39 -9.10 20.52
CA ILE A 326 0.82 -8.18 21.49
C ILE A 326 -0.03 -9.01 22.45
N ASN A 327 0.29 -8.94 23.74
CA ASN A 327 -0.44 -9.65 24.79
C ASN A 327 -1.30 -8.66 25.59
N GLU A 328 -2.21 -9.20 26.41
CA GLU A 328 -3.05 -8.44 27.34
C GLU A 328 -3.93 -7.37 26.66
N LEU A 329 -4.39 -7.65 25.44
CA LEU A 329 -5.30 -6.75 24.71
C LEU A 329 -6.66 -6.66 25.42
N PRO A 330 -7.12 -5.46 25.82
CA PRO A 330 -8.36 -5.28 26.57
C PRO A 330 -9.60 -5.21 25.66
N TYR A 331 -9.57 -5.88 24.50
CA TYR A 331 -10.59 -5.78 23.46
C TYR A 331 -11.27 -7.13 23.22
N ASP A 332 -12.57 -7.12 22.94
CA ASP A 332 -13.26 -8.34 22.51
C ASP A 332 -12.79 -8.78 21.11
N TYR A 333 -12.46 -7.81 20.24
CA TYR A 333 -11.87 -8.05 18.92
C TYR A 333 -10.73 -7.07 18.65
N ALA A 334 -9.65 -7.55 18.02
CA ALA A 334 -8.47 -6.76 17.70
C ALA A 334 -8.06 -6.95 16.24
N ILE A 335 -7.85 -5.83 15.54
CA ILE A 335 -7.50 -5.79 14.13
C ILE A 335 -6.19 -5.03 13.97
N PRO A 336 -5.09 -5.64 13.49
CA PRO A 336 -3.86 -4.91 13.20
C PRO A 336 -4.06 -4.02 11.97
N MET A 337 -3.53 -2.80 12.02
CA MET A 337 -3.54 -1.85 10.91
C MET A 337 -2.12 -1.37 10.62
N LEU A 338 -1.64 -1.54 9.39
CA LEU A 338 -0.36 -0.99 8.94
C LEU A 338 -0.45 0.52 8.77
N THR A 339 -0.33 1.24 9.89
CA THR A 339 -0.49 2.69 9.95
C THR A 339 0.79 3.46 9.65
N GLY A 340 1.94 2.82 9.68
CA GLY A 340 3.18 3.46 9.26
C GLY A 340 4.23 2.45 8.83
N TRP A 341 5.10 2.89 7.94
CA TRP A 341 6.19 2.11 7.39
C TRP A 341 7.24 3.02 6.77
N GLU A 342 8.45 2.50 6.69
CA GLU A 342 9.61 3.16 6.10
C GLU A 342 10.48 2.09 5.43
N LEU A 343 10.91 2.37 4.20
CA LEU A 343 11.89 1.58 3.44
C LEU A 343 13.03 2.49 3.02
N VAL A 344 14.27 2.10 3.34
CA VAL A 344 15.45 2.95 3.12
C VAL A 344 16.59 2.12 2.54
N ASN A 345 17.18 2.53 1.43
CA ASN A 345 18.40 1.91 0.92
C ASN A 345 19.58 2.23 1.83
N GLU A 346 20.46 1.25 2.08
CA GLU A 346 21.55 1.39 3.05
C GLU A 346 22.66 2.33 2.63
N CYS A 347 22.91 2.59 1.34
CA CYS A 347 24.07 3.39 0.91
C CYS A 347 23.68 4.68 0.24
N GLU A 348 22.99 4.53 -0.87
CA GLU A 348 22.71 5.56 -1.84
C GLU A 348 21.38 5.23 -2.50
N HIS A 349 20.84 6.19 -3.23
CA HIS A 349 19.70 5.96 -4.08
C HIS A 349 19.93 4.80 -5.06
N GLN A 350 18.98 3.89 -5.18
CA GLN A 350 19.07 2.77 -6.11
C GLN A 350 17.94 2.82 -7.13
N ARG A 351 18.15 2.13 -8.23
CA ARG A 351 17.01 1.70 -9.06
C ARG A 351 16.17 0.74 -8.25
N VAL A 352 14.90 0.64 -8.59
CA VAL A 352 13.97 -0.24 -7.89
C VAL A 352 13.56 -1.32 -8.85
N GLN A 353 13.75 -2.57 -8.44
CA GLN A 353 13.07 -3.71 -9.04
C GLN A 353 11.83 -4.07 -8.22
N ARG A 354 11.91 -4.03 -6.90
CA ARG A 354 10.80 -4.41 -6.00
C ARG A 354 10.82 -3.59 -4.72
N ALA A 355 9.65 -3.11 -4.31
CA ALA A 355 9.43 -2.46 -3.04
C ALA A 355 8.10 -2.93 -2.44
N GLY A 356 8.06 -3.17 -1.14
CA GLY A 356 6.84 -3.59 -0.49
C GLY A 356 6.97 -3.77 1.01
N ILE A 357 5.83 -3.67 1.69
CA ILE A 357 5.67 -4.01 3.09
C ILE A 357 4.25 -4.48 3.37
N TRP A 358 4.09 -5.56 4.13
CA TRP A 358 2.78 -6.16 4.39
C TRP A 358 2.69 -6.96 5.68
N ILE A 359 1.50 -7.00 6.26
CA ILE A 359 1.12 -7.87 7.36
C ILE A 359 0.56 -9.19 6.81
N HIS A 360 0.91 -10.31 7.43
CA HIS A 360 0.33 -11.62 7.14
C HIS A 360 0.41 -12.55 8.35
N ASP A 361 -0.12 -13.77 8.21
CA ASP A 361 -0.17 -14.81 9.25
C ASP A 361 -0.84 -14.30 10.54
N ILE A 362 -1.93 -13.54 10.41
CA ILE A 362 -2.64 -12.97 11.55
C ILE A 362 -3.30 -14.09 12.36
N ARG A 363 -3.09 -14.04 13.67
CA ARG A 363 -3.66 -14.94 14.68
C ARG A 363 -4.18 -14.13 15.84
N PHE A 364 -5.47 -14.27 16.12
CA PHE A 364 -6.12 -13.56 17.22
C PHE A 364 -6.83 -14.55 18.14
N ASP A 365 -6.56 -14.44 19.44
CA ASP A 365 -7.29 -15.19 20.47
C ASP A 365 -7.85 -14.20 21.51
N PRO A 366 -9.18 -13.96 21.52
CA PRO A 366 -9.79 -13.05 22.49
C PRO A 366 -9.81 -13.60 23.92
N ARG A 367 -9.71 -14.93 24.11
CA ARG A 367 -9.72 -15.55 25.46
C ARG A 367 -8.37 -15.40 26.13
N ALA A 368 -7.31 -15.63 25.39
CA ALA A 368 -5.94 -15.41 25.85
C ALA A 368 -5.52 -13.93 25.75
N GLY A 369 -6.31 -13.10 25.06
CA GLY A 369 -6.10 -11.66 24.94
C GLY A 369 -4.83 -11.33 24.17
N TYR A 370 -4.48 -12.09 23.12
CA TYR A 370 -3.31 -11.82 22.31
C TYR A 370 -3.61 -11.72 20.82
N LEU A 371 -2.77 -10.95 20.14
CA LEU A 371 -2.73 -10.81 18.70
C LEU A 371 -1.29 -11.07 18.25
N GLU A 372 -1.11 -12.03 17.35
CA GLU A 372 0.17 -12.35 16.72
C GLU A 372 0.04 -12.16 15.21
N TYR A 373 1.05 -11.59 14.58
CA TYR A 373 1.13 -11.43 13.14
C TYR A 373 2.59 -11.33 12.71
N LYS A 374 2.83 -11.44 11.41
CA LYS A 374 4.13 -11.19 10.80
C LYS A 374 4.07 -9.95 9.94
N VAL A 375 5.16 -9.18 9.94
CA VAL A 375 5.38 -8.06 9.03
C VAL A 375 6.55 -8.42 8.14
N SER A 376 6.32 -8.38 6.83
CA SER A 376 7.33 -8.64 5.81
C SER A 376 7.63 -7.37 5.03
N SER A 377 8.90 -7.11 4.71
CA SER A 377 9.35 -5.94 3.95
C SER A 377 10.40 -6.32 2.91
N ILE A 378 10.48 -5.52 1.85
CA ILE A 378 11.50 -5.64 0.79
C ILE A 378 11.73 -4.29 0.12
N LEU A 379 12.99 -3.97 -0.16
CA LEU A 379 13.40 -2.92 -1.07
C LEU A 379 14.69 -3.40 -1.76
N ARG A 380 14.69 -3.48 -3.09
CA ARG A 380 15.87 -3.92 -3.84
C ARG A 380 15.88 -3.45 -5.29
N ASP A 381 17.08 -3.36 -5.83
CA ASP A 381 17.45 -3.32 -7.24
C ASP A 381 17.55 -4.74 -7.84
N GLN A 382 18.01 -4.84 -9.08
CA GLN A 382 18.11 -6.11 -9.81
C GLN A 382 19.19 -7.05 -9.27
N ASP A 383 20.32 -6.52 -8.79
CA ASP A 383 21.42 -7.28 -8.20
C ASP A 383 21.23 -7.57 -6.71
N GLY A 384 20.25 -6.92 -6.07
CA GLY A 384 19.86 -7.18 -4.68
C GLY A 384 20.86 -6.62 -3.67
N ALA A 385 21.64 -5.62 -4.08
CA ALA A 385 22.67 -4.98 -3.30
C ALA A 385 22.77 -3.49 -3.69
N PRO A 386 22.80 -2.57 -2.71
CA PRO A 386 23.01 -2.79 -1.29
C PRO A 386 21.76 -3.25 -0.55
N SER A 387 21.99 -3.70 0.68
CA SER A 387 20.92 -3.99 1.65
C SER A 387 20.01 -2.78 1.88
N PHE A 388 18.83 -3.01 2.47
CA PHE A 388 17.88 -1.97 2.86
C PHE A 388 17.58 -2.03 4.37
N ASN A 389 17.08 -0.95 4.94
CA ASN A 389 16.48 -0.92 6.27
C ASN A 389 14.97 -0.75 6.15
N SER A 390 14.23 -1.27 7.12
CA SER A 390 12.80 -1.07 7.21
C SER A 390 12.33 -0.87 8.64
N ALA A 391 11.41 0.07 8.83
CA ALA A 391 10.68 0.26 10.06
C ALA A 391 9.17 0.20 9.78
N HIS A 392 8.38 -0.11 10.80
CA HIS A 392 6.92 -0.20 10.67
C HIS A 392 6.23 0.19 11.97
N ARG A 393 4.97 0.60 11.83
CA ARG A 393 4.06 1.00 12.90
C ARG A 393 2.73 0.33 12.70
N ILE A 394 2.37 -0.51 13.65
CA ILE A 394 1.05 -1.14 13.68
C ILE A 394 0.21 -0.45 14.76
N THR A 395 -0.97 0.01 14.36
CA THR A 395 -2.02 0.43 15.29
C THR A 395 -3.04 -0.69 15.37
N VAL A 396 -3.47 -1.05 16.57
CA VAL A 396 -4.54 -2.03 16.76
C VAL A 396 -5.87 -1.30 16.89
N LEU A 397 -6.77 -1.56 15.95
CA LEU A 397 -8.19 -1.23 16.08
C LEU A 397 -8.83 -2.26 17.01
N GLY A 398 -9.26 -1.80 18.17
CA GLY A 398 -10.03 -2.58 19.14
C GLY A 398 -11.52 -2.37 18.94
N LEU A 399 -12.30 -3.44 19.00
CA LEU A 399 -13.76 -3.39 19.06
C LEU A 399 -14.24 -4.12 20.32
N ASN A 400 -15.05 -3.46 21.12
CA ASN A 400 -15.71 -4.05 22.28
C ASN A 400 -17.19 -4.24 21.99
N ARG A 401 -17.75 -5.37 22.42
CA ARG A 401 -19.19 -5.61 22.31
C ARG A 401 -19.95 -4.59 23.17
N LEU A 402 -21.13 -4.22 22.71
CA LEU A 402 -22.12 -3.56 23.53
C LEU A 402 -22.49 -4.52 24.66
N SER A 403 -21.96 -4.29 25.86
CA SER A 403 -22.22 -5.17 26.99
C SER A 403 -23.72 -5.26 27.26
N SER A 404 -24.27 -6.47 27.34
CA SER A 404 -25.43 -6.72 28.21
C SER A 404 -24.96 -6.71 29.67
N SER A 405 -24.47 -5.57 30.17
CA SER A 405 -24.16 -5.35 31.60
C SER A 405 -23.35 -6.41 32.36
N GLU A 406 -22.52 -7.26 31.74
CA GLU A 406 -21.64 -8.14 32.54
C GLU A 406 -20.31 -7.44 32.85
N LYS A 407 -20.19 -7.07 34.12
CA LYS A 407 -19.01 -6.49 34.79
C LYS A 407 -17.73 -7.23 34.38
N LYS A 408 -16.98 -6.72 33.41
CA LYS A 408 -15.54 -7.02 33.29
C LYS A 408 -14.89 -6.59 34.61
N ARG A 409 -14.47 -7.57 35.42
CA ARG A 409 -13.72 -7.35 36.66
C ARG A 409 -12.51 -6.47 36.33
N ALA A 410 -12.39 -5.35 37.02
CA ALA A 410 -11.17 -4.53 36.96
C ALA A 410 -9.94 -5.40 37.28
N PRO A 411 -8.80 -5.18 36.62
CA PRO A 411 -7.58 -5.90 36.92
C PRO A 411 -7.22 -5.70 38.40
N ARG A 412 -7.00 -6.80 39.13
CA ARG A 412 -6.49 -6.75 40.50
C ARG A 412 -5.02 -6.30 40.44
N PHE A 413 -4.79 -5.01 40.61
CA PHE A 413 -3.45 -4.50 40.92
C PHE A 413 -2.99 -5.10 42.25
N ARG A 414 -2.00 -5.99 42.21
CA ARG A 414 -1.25 -6.40 43.40
C ARG A 414 0.03 -5.57 43.46
N LEU A 415 -0.03 -4.45 44.17
CA LEU A 415 1.17 -3.74 44.62
C LEU A 415 1.89 -4.64 45.63
N LYS A 416 3.03 -5.23 45.23
CA LYS A 416 4.01 -5.75 46.18
C LYS A 416 4.84 -4.57 46.67
N ILE A 417 4.52 -4.08 47.86
CA ILE A 417 5.43 -3.22 48.61
C ILE A 417 6.46 -4.16 49.24
N ARG A 418 7.75 -3.94 48.97
CA ARG A 418 8.84 -4.65 49.67
C ARG A 418 8.90 -4.13 51.10
N GLU A 419 8.94 -5.05 52.06
CA GLU A 419 9.35 -4.77 53.45
C GLU A 419 10.83 -4.41 53.52
#